data_AF-A0A2P1QWF7-F1
#
_entry.id   AF-A0A2P1QWF7-F1
#
_cell.length_a   1.000
_cell.length_b   1.000
_cell.length_c   1.000
_cell.angle_alpha   90.00
_cell.angle_beta   90.00
_cell.angle_gamma   90.00
#
_symmetry.space_group_name_H-M   'P 1'
#
loop_
_entity.id
_entity.type
_entity.pdbx_description
1 polymer ?
#
loop_
_entity_poly.entity_id
_entity_poly.type
_entity_poly.pdbx_seq_one_letter_code
_entity_poly.pdbx_strand_id
1 'polypeptide(L)'
;MTLDFRTKAKTIFILITLLVFARCNQNSQNEDVTIPLLSLITKVGNTNGIETQTTVSVSDDLDNSIHSEMIMNTAFDPNSSNGDGPDLVPTGLTNFFTLPAGTVILEGIFIGNYGNAAAKGNTASQTGYKVDFILSKNQDVNQVTPIKLGTLSLTKDLAPGQGEFQQERLQIPRDTSAGTYNLCAKVDPEEAVLESNEDNNTFCVSLQITNSSAVLPDLVIPRASIYPSGMKCRAGKPMLFVTAEVKNIGKAASPPSLHVGLLNALDIKGEVWGAGNGVWGNGIGLESIQPGQTVTVTFPIYYLENDPLFMEGPHTFDLRVNRGNWIQEMDIKNNGYKKSLEITIPEGYCKNHPG
;
A
#
# COMPACT_ATOMS: atom_id res chain seq x y z
N MET A 1 -34.29 -5.44 -54.97
CA MET A 1 -33.41 -4.29 -54.66
C MET A 1 -33.65 -3.93 -53.20
N THR A 2 -32.96 -4.63 -52.30
CA THR A 2 -33.07 -4.45 -50.83
C THR A 2 -31.79 -3.81 -50.37
N LEU A 3 -31.84 -2.50 -50.12
CA LEU A 3 -30.71 -1.72 -49.63
C LEU A 3 -30.51 -2.01 -48.14
N ASP A 4 -29.28 -2.38 -47.80
CA ASP A 4 -28.82 -2.87 -46.51
C ASP A 4 -28.89 -1.78 -45.41
N PHE A 5 -29.60 -2.09 -44.32
CA PHE A 5 -29.82 -1.20 -43.16
C PHE A 5 -28.88 -1.48 -41.99
N ARG A 6 -27.90 -2.40 -42.12
CA ARG A 6 -27.07 -2.84 -40.98
C ARG A 6 -25.94 -1.90 -40.57
N THR A 7 -25.57 -0.92 -41.41
CA THR A 7 -24.45 -0.01 -41.09
C THR A 7 -24.87 1.20 -40.23
N LYS A 8 -26.15 1.61 -40.27
CA LYS A 8 -26.62 2.79 -39.51
C LYS A 8 -26.88 2.52 -38.03
N ALA A 9 -27.22 1.29 -37.64
CA ALA A 9 -27.52 0.95 -36.25
C ALA A 9 -26.28 0.96 -35.33
N LYS A 10 -25.10 0.57 -35.84
CA LYS A 10 -23.84 0.57 -35.07
C LYS A 10 -23.32 2.00 -34.82
N THR A 11 -23.44 2.90 -35.79
CA THR A 11 -23.06 4.31 -35.62
C THR A 11 -24.04 5.04 -34.68
N ILE A 12 -25.33 4.72 -34.73
CA ILE A 12 -26.36 5.34 -33.86
C ILE A 12 -26.19 4.92 -32.39
N PHE A 13 -25.80 3.67 -32.10
CA PHE A 13 -25.60 3.24 -30.71
C PHE A 13 -24.36 3.90 -30.08
N ILE A 14 -23.25 4.02 -30.82
CA ILE A 14 -22.04 4.75 -30.38
C ILE A 14 -22.34 6.26 -30.20
N LEU A 15 -23.18 6.85 -31.06
CA LEU A 15 -23.56 8.25 -30.96
C LEU A 15 -24.51 8.53 -29.79
N ILE A 16 -25.39 7.59 -29.42
CA ILE A 16 -26.35 7.75 -28.30
C ILE A 16 -25.65 7.64 -26.93
N THR A 17 -24.65 6.76 -26.77
CA THR A 17 -23.86 6.72 -25.52
C THR A 17 -22.98 7.96 -25.36
N LEU A 18 -22.48 8.56 -26.45
CA LEU A 18 -21.78 9.86 -26.41
C LEU A 18 -22.73 11.04 -26.09
N LEU A 19 -23.97 11.03 -26.61
CA LEU A 19 -24.95 12.12 -26.43
C LEU A 19 -25.55 12.20 -25.02
N VAL A 20 -25.58 11.10 -24.26
CA VAL A 20 -26.06 11.12 -22.86
C VAL A 20 -25.08 11.84 -21.93
N PHE A 21 -23.79 11.94 -22.29
CA PHE A 21 -22.80 12.71 -21.51
C PHE A 21 -22.65 14.17 -21.98
N ALA A 22 -23.07 14.52 -23.20
CA ALA A 22 -22.84 15.86 -23.77
C ALA A 22 -23.93 16.91 -23.49
N ARG A 23 -25.07 16.56 -22.87
CA ARG A 23 -26.11 17.54 -22.48
C ARG A 23 -25.98 18.01 -21.04
N CYS A 24 -24.81 18.56 -20.72
CA CYS A 24 -24.69 19.50 -19.59
C CYS A 24 -23.54 20.51 -19.78
N ASN A 25 -23.30 21.03 -21.00
CA ASN A 25 -22.72 22.36 -21.17
C ASN A 25 -22.72 22.75 -22.65
N GLN A 26 -23.61 23.65 -23.06
CA GLN A 26 -23.40 24.42 -24.28
C GLN A 26 -23.53 25.90 -23.94
N ASN A 27 -22.38 26.49 -23.58
CA ASN A 27 -22.01 27.86 -23.92
C ASN A 27 -20.53 28.09 -23.56
N SER A 28 -19.60 27.63 -24.39
CA SER A 28 -18.31 28.29 -24.61
C SER A 28 -17.62 27.68 -25.83
N GLN A 29 -17.04 28.54 -26.66
CA GLN A 29 -16.30 28.23 -27.88
C GLN A 29 -14.90 27.72 -27.53
N ASN A 30 -14.39 26.77 -28.36
CA ASN A 30 -13.00 26.32 -28.52
C ASN A 30 -12.14 26.04 -27.28
N GLU A 31 -11.84 24.75 -27.03
CA GLU A 31 -10.53 24.14 -26.70
C GLU A 31 -10.76 22.69 -26.20
N ASP A 32 -9.70 21.88 -26.21
CA ASP A 32 -9.66 20.41 -26.02
C ASP A 32 -10.69 19.81 -25.04
N VAL A 33 -11.36 18.74 -25.48
CA VAL A 33 -12.37 18.02 -24.67
C VAL A 33 -11.69 17.05 -23.70
N THR A 34 -11.39 17.52 -22.49
CA THR A 34 -11.02 16.71 -21.32
C THR A 34 -12.28 16.19 -20.62
N ILE A 35 -12.37 14.88 -20.35
CA ILE A 35 -13.48 14.27 -19.58
C ILE A 35 -12.95 13.81 -18.22
N PRO A 36 -13.22 14.53 -17.11
CA PRO A 36 -12.79 14.10 -15.79
C PRO A 36 -13.64 12.92 -15.28
N LEU A 37 -13.00 11.89 -14.74
CA LEU A 37 -13.69 10.77 -14.09
C LEU A 37 -13.98 11.15 -12.62
N LEU A 38 -15.22 11.54 -12.32
CA LEU A 38 -15.65 11.78 -10.94
C LEU A 38 -15.72 10.46 -10.15
N SER A 39 -15.03 10.39 -9.00
CA SER A 39 -15.21 9.30 -8.05
C SER A 39 -16.57 9.42 -7.35
N LEU A 40 -17.51 8.52 -7.65
CA LEU A 40 -18.74 8.39 -6.84
C LEU A 40 -18.47 7.51 -5.61
N ILE A 41 -18.40 8.13 -4.44
CA ILE A 41 -18.58 7.42 -3.16
C ILE A 41 -20.07 7.50 -2.82
N THR A 42 -20.81 6.42 -3.03
CA THR A 42 -22.22 6.36 -2.62
C THR A 42 -22.32 6.03 -1.13
N LYS A 43 -22.63 7.03 -0.30
CA LYS A 43 -23.19 6.80 1.04
C LYS A 43 -24.68 6.51 0.87
N VAL A 44 -25.08 5.25 1.08
CA VAL A 44 -26.48 4.85 1.10
C VAL A 44 -27.16 5.50 2.31
N GLY A 45 -27.91 6.56 2.07
CA GLY A 45 -28.81 7.21 3.01
C GLY A 45 -30.23 7.15 2.45
N ASN A 46 -31.10 6.44 3.16
CA ASN A 46 -32.47 6.18 2.78
C ASN A 46 -33.34 7.43 3.02
N THR A 47 -33.95 8.03 1.98
CA THR A 47 -35.17 8.85 2.16
C THR A 47 -35.98 8.94 0.87
N ASN A 48 -37.30 8.79 1.06
CA ASN A 48 -38.38 8.86 0.09
C ASN A 48 -38.38 10.18 -0.70
N GLY A 49 -38.81 10.09 -1.96
CA GLY A 49 -38.71 11.17 -2.95
C GLY A 49 -39.26 12.52 -2.50
N ILE A 50 -38.58 13.58 -2.95
CA ILE A 50 -39.06 14.93 -3.26
C ILE A 50 -37.97 15.56 -4.16
N GLU A 51 -38.38 16.08 -5.31
CA GLU A 51 -37.55 16.95 -6.15
C GLU A 51 -37.07 18.16 -5.34
N THR A 52 -35.76 18.36 -5.22
CA THR A 52 -35.18 19.64 -4.82
C THR A 52 -33.98 19.95 -5.69
N GLN A 53 -34.00 21.14 -6.29
CA GLN A 53 -32.90 21.74 -7.03
C GLN A 53 -31.62 21.70 -6.18
N THR A 54 -30.63 20.95 -6.64
CA THR A 54 -29.28 20.99 -6.04
C THR A 54 -28.57 22.24 -6.57
N THR A 55 -28.65 23.34 -5.83
CA THR A 55 -27.66 24.42 -5.95
C THR A 55 -26.32 23.87 -5.46
N VAL A 56 -25.38 23.66 -6.38
CA VAL A 56 -24.00 23.27 -6.06
C VAL A 56 -23.29 24.50 -5.50
N SER A 57 -23.24 24.62 -4.18
CA SER A 57 -22.30 25.52 -3.52
C SER A 57 -20.90 24.90 -3.63
N VAL A 58 -19.99 25.59 -4.31
CA VAL A 58 -18.56 25.28 -4.29
C VAL A 58 -18.06 25.54 -2.88
N SER A 59 -17.75 24.47 -2.14
CA SER A 59 -16.98 24.55 -0.91
C SER A 59 -15.50 24.42 -1.27
N ASP A 60 -14.74 25.50 -1.08
CA ASP A 60 -13.28 25.56 -1.14
C ASP A 60 -12.64 24.77 0.03
N ASP A 61 -12.88 23.45 0.10
CA ASP A 61 -12.27 22.60 1.12
C ASP A 61 -11.83 21.24 0.51
N LEU A 62 -10.50 21.06 0.49
CA LEU A 62 -9.69 19.85 0.19
C LEU A 62 -9.42 19.47 -1.28
N ASP A 63 -8.39 20.11 -1.83
CA ASP A 63 -7.54 19.60 -2.92
C ASP A 63 -6.73 18.36 -2.47
N ASN A 64 -7.36 17.18 -2.49
CA ASN A 64 -6.65 15.89 -2.28
C ASN A 64 -7.27 14.73 -3.09
N SER A 65 -8.03 15.04 -4.15
CA SER A 65 -8.50 14.03 -5.08
C SER A 65 -7.35 13.65 -6.01
N ILE A 66 -6.99 12.36 -6.05
CA ILE A 66 -6.03 11.88 -7.04
C ILE A 66 -6.66 12.14 -8.42
N HIS A 67 -6.09 13.08 -9.17
CA HIS A 67 -6.54 13.37 -10.53
C HIS A 67 -6.20 12.18 -11.43
N SER A 68 -7.17 11.69 -12.17
CA SER A 68 -6.95 10.59 -13.11
C SER A 68 -7.73 10.81 -14.40
N GLU A 69 -7.11 10.44 -15.51
CA GLU A 69 -7.70 10.53 -16.84
C GLU A 69 -7.41 9.27 -17.62
N MET A 70 -8.28 8.95 -18.58
CA MET A 70 -8.03 7.86 -19.50
C MET A 70 -7.26 8.35 -20.71
N ILE A 71 -6.07 7.80 -20.91
CA ILE A 71 -5.24 8.10 -22.08
C ILE A 71 -5.44 7.00 -23.11
N MET A 72 -5.85 7.38 -24.32
CA MET A 72 -6.02 6.45 -25.43
C MET A 72 -4.69 6.19 -26.13
N ASN A 73 -4.48 4.96 -26.59
CA ASN A 73 -3.31 4.58 -27.37
C ASN A 73 -3.44 5.09 -28.81
N THR A 74 -2.99 6.33 -29.04
CA THR A 74 -3.05 6.98 -30.37
C THR A 74 -1.95 6.53 -31.32
N ALA A 75 -0.92 5.83 -30.82
CA ALA A 75 0.16 5.27 -31.63
C ALA A 75 -0.22 3.94 -32.29
N PHE A 76 -1.34 3.34 -31.87
CA PHE A 76 -1.84 2.10 -32.44
C PHE A 76 -2.42 2.31 -33.86
N ASP A 77 -1.98 1.47 -34.80
CA ASP A 77 -2.59 1.35 -36.13
C ASP A 77 -3.56 0.14 -36.18
N PRO A 78 -4.88 0.38 -36.35
CA PRO A 78 -5.89 -0.68 -36.41
C PRO A 78 -5.75 -1.61 -37.63
N ASN A 79 -4.88 -1.30 -38.58
CA ASN A 79 -4.61 -2.14 -39.75
C ASN A 79 -3.26 -2.89 -39.63
N SER A 80 -2.60 -2.82 -38.48
CA SER A 80 -1.30 -3.48 -38.25
C SER A 80 -1.40 -5.01 -38.14
N SER A 81 -2.61 -5.58 -38.06
CA SER A 81 -2.83 -7.02 -38.02
C SER A 81 -2.60 -7.65 -39.40
N ASN A 82 -1.60 -8.54 -39.51
CA ASN A 82 -1.19 -9.15 -40.77
C ASN A 82 -1.54 -10.64 -40.89
N GLY A 83 -2.43 -11.17 -40.03
CA GLY A 83 -2.70 -12.61 -39.95
C GLY A 83 -4.15 -13.02 -39.64
N ASP A 84 -4.43 -14.30 -39.87
CA ASP A 84 -5.70 -14.97 -39.52
C ASP A 84 -5.68 -15.39 -38.03
N GLY A 85 -5.80 -14.42 -37.12
CA GLY A 85 -5.78 -14.65 -35.67
C GLY A 85 -6.44 -13.51 -34.88
N PRO A 86 -6.60 -13.64 -33.55
CA PRO A 86 -6.90 -12.50 -32.67
C PRO A 86 -5.73 -11.49 -32.65
N ASP A 87 -5.99 -10.27 -32.19
CA ASP A 87 -4.99 -9.19 -32.01
C ASP A 87 -5.41 -8.29 -30.85
N LEU A 88 -4.90 -8.56 -29.65
CA LEU A 88 -5.28 -7.98 -28.38
C LEU A 88 -4.46 -6.73 -28.05
N VAL A 89 -5.05 -5.58 -28.33
CA VAL A 89 -4.34 -4.31 -28.16
C VAL A 89 -4.85 -3.56 -26.94
N PRO A 90 -3.97 -3.14 -26.02
CA PRO A 90 -4.32 -2.12 -25.03
C PRO A 90 -4.55 -0.78 -25.75
N THR A 91 -5.80 -0.35 -25.78
CA THR A 91 -6.25 0.86 -26.51
C THR A 91 -6.45 2.06 -25.60
N GLY A 92 -6.44 1.87 -24.28
CA GLY A 92 -6.42 2.97 -23.32
C GLY A 92 -5.98 2.51 -21.94
N LEU A 93 -5.36 3.41 -21.19
CA LEU A 93 -4.85 3.17 -19.84
C LEU A 93 -5.11 4.40 -18.96
N THR A 94 -5.36 4.18 -17.68
CA THR A 94 -5.60 5.29 -16.75
C THR A 94 -4.27 5.94 -16.40
N ASN A 95 -4.22 7.27 -16.45
CA ASN A 95 -3.07 8.06 -16.04
C ASN A 95 -3.42 8.90 -14.83
N PHE A 96 -2.65 8.72 -13.76
CA PHE A 96 -2.79 9.46 -12.51
C PHE A 96 -1.88 10.68 -12.43
N PHE A 97 -0.99 10.88 -13.42
CA PHE A 97 0.02 11.93 -13.54
C PHE A 97 1.07 11.95 -12.43
N THR A 98 0.64 12.00 -11.17
CA THR A 98 1.47 11.99 -9.97
C THR A 98 0.86 11.11 -8.88
N LEU A 99 1.64 10.18 -8.33
CA LEU A 99 1.24 9.33 -7.20
C LEU A 99 2.35 9.28 -6.15
N PRO A 100 2.01 9.36 -4.85
CA PRO A 100 2.95 9.00 -3.79
C PRO A 100 3.27 7.49 -3.81
N ALA A 101 4.50 7.12 -3.46
CA ALA A 101 4.84 5.73 -3.19
C ALA A 101 3.93 5.14 -2.09
N GLY A 102 3.53 3.87 -2.22
CA GLY A 102 2.59 3.23 -1.30
C GLY A 102 1.11 3.43 -1.63
N THR A 103 0.78 4.25 -2.63
CA THR A 103 -0.61 4.54 -3.00
C THR A 103 -1.29 3.30 -3.58
N VAL A 104 -2.53 3.06 -3.18
CA VAL A 104 -3.41 2.07 -3.79
C VAL A 104 -4.27 2.78 -4.82
N ILE A 105 -4.31 2.25 -6.04
CA ILE A 105 -5.08 2.78 -7.17
C ILE A 105 -6.03 1.71 -7.70
N LEU A 106 -7.08 2.15 -8.38
CA LEU A 106 -7.91 1.30 -9.23
C LEU A 106 -7.52 1.61 -10.68
N GLU A 107 -6.59 0.83 -11.22
CA GLU A 107 -6.06 1.01 -12.56
C GLU A 107 -7.06 0.51 -13.59
N GLY A 108 -7.33 1.30 -14.63
CA GLY A 108 -8.29 0.96 -15.66
C GLY A 108 -7.66 0.85 -17.04
N ILE A 109 -8.05 -0.18 -17.79
CA ILE A 109 -7.54 -0.49 -19.12
C ILE A 109 -8.69 -0.75 -20.11
N PHE A 110 -8.57 -0.24 -21.33
CA PHE A 110 -9.35 -0.68 -22.48
C PHE A 110 -8.53 -1.64 -23.33
N ILE A 111 -9.10 -2.81 -23.63
CA ILE A 111 -8.48 -3.85 -24.45
C ILE A 111 -9.40 -4.08 -25.65
N GLY A 112 -8.85 -4.04 -26.86
CA GLY A 112 -9.59 -4.31 -28.09
C GLY A 112 -9.01 -5.51 -28.83
N ASN A 113 -9.86 -6.29 -29.49
CA ASN A 113 -9.43 -7.33 -30.42
C ASN A 113 -9.56 -6.81 -31.86
N TYR A 114 -8.45 -6.51 -32.51
CA TYR A 114 -8.36 -6.00 -33.89
C TYR A 114 -8.02 -7.08 -34.92
N GLY A 115 -8.04 -8.34 -34.48
CA GLY A 115 -7.81 -9.50 -35.32
C GLY A 115 -9.10 -10.02 -35.93
N ASN A 116 -8.96 -11.06 -36.74
CA ASN A 116 -10.08 -11.69 -37.45
C ASN A 116 -10.65 -12.93 -36.73
N ALA A 117 -10.07 -13.32 -35.59
CA ALA A 117 -10.56 -14.42 -34.76
C ALA A 117 -10.85 -13.96 -33.32
N ALA A 118 -11.66 -14.74 -32.59
CA ALA A 118 -11.98 -14.44 -31.20
C ALA A 118 -10.78 -14.74 -30.28
N ALA A 119 -10.51 -13.83 -29.35
CA ALA A 119 -9.53 -14.02 -28.29
C ALA A 119 -10.22 -14.57 -27.04
N LYS A 120 -9.61 -15.57 -26.40
CA LYS A 120 -10.13 -16.19 -25.18
C LYS A 120 -9.63 -15.45 -23.94
N GLY A 121 -10.54 -14.99 -23.10
CA GLY A 121 -10.22 -14.45 -21.78
C GLY A 121 -9.88 -15.54 -20.78
N ASN A 122 -9.28 -15.15 -19.66
CA ASN A 122 -8.88 -16.05 -18.58
C ASN A 122 -9.96 -16.12 -17.49
N THR A 123 -10.35 -17.34 -17.12
CA THR A 123 -11.30 -17.63 -16.03
C THR A 123 -10.80 -18.82 -15.21
N ALA A 124 -11.50 -19.19 -14.13
CA ALA A 124 -11.15 -20.38 -13.35
C ALA A 124 -11.26 -21.70 -14.14
N SER A 125 -11.95 -21.73 -15.27
CA SER A 125 -12.17 -22.93 -16.10
C SER A 125 -11.61 -22.81 -17.52
N GLN A 126 -10.97 -21.68 -17.85
CA GLN A 126 -10.40 -21.41 -19.16
C GLN A 126 -9.09 -20.64 -19.00
N THR A 127 -8.02 -21.17 -19.58
CA THR A 127 -6.78 -20.41 -19.78
C THR A 127 -6.95 -19.50 -20.99
N GLY A 128 -6.63 -18.22 -20.81
CA GLY A 128 -6.68 -17.21 -21.86
C GLY A 128 -5.78 -16.02 -21.51
N TYR A 129 -5.95 -14.91 -22.22
CA TYR A 129 -5.09 -13.75 -22.02
C TYR A 129 -5.27 -13.12 -20.63
N LYS A 130 -4.19 -12.59 -20.07
CA LYS A 130 -4.19 -11.78 -18.84
C LYS A 130 -3.62 -10.40 -19.14
N VAL A 131 -3.57 -9.52 -18.14
CA VAL A 131 -2.88 -8.23 -18.28
C VAL A 131 -1.94 -8.01 -17.10
N ASP A 132 -0.67 -7.77 -17.38
CA ASP A 132 0.30 -7.35 -16.38
C ASP A 132 0.41 -5.83 -16.34
N PHE A 133 0.38 -5.27 -15.12
CA PHE A 133 0.66 -3.86 -14.89
C PHE A 133 2.07 -3.70 -14.33
N ILE A 134 2.86 -2.86 -14.99
CA ILE A 134 4.30 -2.78 -14.78
C ILE A 134 4.70 -1.31 -14.63
N LEU A 135 5.56 -1.03 -13.66
CA LEU A 135 6.17 0.28 -13.44
C LEU A 135 7.67 0.22 -13.79
N SER A 136 8.13 1.07 -14.71
CA SER A 136 9.53 1.10 -15.17
C SER A 136 10.10 2.52 -15.19
N LYS A 137 11.41 2.69 -14.92
CA LYS A 137 12.07 4.02 -14.93
C LYS A 137 12.49 4.50 -16.33
N ASN A 138 12.71 3.60 -17.27
CA ASN A 138 13.27 3.93 -18.59
C ASN A 138 12.35 3.42 -19.72
N GLN A 139 12.51 4.00 -20.92
CA GLN A 139 11.86 3.54 -22.15
C GLN A 139 12.55 2.32 -22.79
N ASP A 140 13.60 1.78 -22.16
CA ASP A 140 14.37 0.65 -22.67
C ASP A 140 14.10 -0.59 -21.81
N VAL A 141 13.42 -1.58 -22.40
CA VAL A 141 12.95 -2.82 -21.75
C VAL A 141 14.13 -3.70 -21.28
N ASN A 142 15.36 -3.42 -21.74
CA ASN A 142 16.56 -4.22 -21.47
C ASN A 142 17.44 -3.67 -20.33
N GLN A 143 17.10 -2.52 -19.73
CA GLN A 143 17.84 -1.97 -18.60
C GLN A 143 16.90 -1.54 -17.48
N VAL A 144 17.11 -2.13 -16.30
CA VAL A 144 16.36 -2.01 -15.03
C VAL A 144 15.27 -3.06 -14.86
N THR A 145 15.29 -3.76 -13.72
CA THR A 145 14.25 -4.69 -13.29
C THR A 145 12.90 -3.95 -13.16
N PRO A 146 11.93 -4.18 -14.06
CA PRO A 146 10.61 -3.56 -13.95
C PRO A 146 9.91 -4.01 -12.66
N ILE A 147 9.12 -3.13 -12.06
CA ILE A 147 8.32 -3.44 -10.88
C ILE A 147 6.95 -3.91 -11.36
N LYS A 148 6.67 -5.21 -11.25
CA LYS A 148 5.33 -5.75 -11.51
C LYS A 148 4.39 -5.36 -10.37
N LEU A 149 3.40 -4.53 -10.66
CA LEU A 149 2.42 -4.03 -9.68
C LEU A 149 1.31 -5.04 -9.41
N GLY A 150 0.95 -5.84 -10.42
CA GLY A 150 -0.11 -6.83 -10.33
C GLY A 150 -0.49 -7.40 -11.69
N THR A 151 -1.46 -8.32 -11.68
CA THR A 151 -1.99 -8.98 -12.88
C THR A 151 -3.51 -9.01 -12.82
N LEU A 152 -4.18 -8.42 -13.81
CA LEU A 152 -5.59 -8.68 -14.06
C LEU A 152 -5.74 -10.10 -14.61
N SER A 153 -6.12 -11.01 -13.73
CA SER A 153 -6.15 -12.45 -14.03
C SER A 153 -7.51 -12.94 -14.49
N LEU A 154 -8.59 -12.16 -14.31
CA LEU A 154 -9.90 -12.48 -14.84
C LEU A 154 -10.19 -11.54 -16.00
N THR A 155 -10.32 -12.09 -17.20
CA THR A 155 -10.58 -11.33 -18.44
C THR A 155 -11.71 -11.98 -19.23
N LYS A 156 -12.35 -11.20 -20.12
CA LYS A 156 -13.49 -11.66 -20.93
C LYS A 156 -13.02 -12.12 -22.30
N ASP A 157 -13.78 -13.02 -22.92
CA ASP A 157 -13.58 -13.32 -24.35
C ASP A 157 -13.90 -12.08 -25.20
N LEU A 158 -13.08 -11.83 -26.21
CA LEU A 158 -13.27 -10.72 -27.15
C LEU A 158 -13.42 -11.25 -28.57
N ALA A 159 -14.60 -11.04 -29.16
CA ALA A 159 -14.82 -11.31 -30.58
C ALA A 159 -14.08 -10.27 -31.46
N PRO A 160 -13.88 -10.55 -32.77
CA PRO A 160 -13.30 -9.58 -33.70
C PRO A 160 -13.99 -8.20 -33.65
N GLY A 161 -13.19 -7.15 -33.47
CA GLY A 161 -13.65 -5.76 -33.37
C GLY A 161 -14.38 -5.40 -32.08
N GLN A 162 -14.38 -6.28 -31.07
CA GLN A 162 -14.87 -5.94 -29.72
C GLN A 162 -13.76 -5.36 -28.86
N GLY A 163 -14.13 -4.48 -27.93
CA GLY A 163 -13.26 -4.05 -26.86
C GLY A 163 -14.00 -3.95 -25.54
N GLU A 164 -13.27 -4.01 -24.45
CA GLU A 164 -13.81 -4.05 -23.09
C GLU A 164 -12.96 -3.17 -22.16
N PHE A 165 -13.63 -2.47 -21.26
CA PHE A 165 -13.01 -1.80 -20.13
C PHE A 165 -12.92 -2.74 -18.93
N GLN A 166 -11.74 -2.85 -18.33
CA GLN A 166 -11.53 -3.61 -17.11
C GLN A 166 -10.66 -2.84 -16.13
N GLN A 167 -10.72 -3.21 -14.85
CA GLN A 167 -9.95 -2.55 -13.81
C GLN A 167 -9.33 -3.54 -12.84
N GLU A 168 -8.19 -3.18 -12.28
CA GLU A 168 -7.48 -3.95 -11.26
C GLU A 168 -7.03 -3.05 -10.11
N ARG A 169 -7.07 -3.57 -8.89
CA ARG A 169 -6.63 -2.83 -7.70
C ARG A 169 -5.13 -3.04 -7.51
N LEU A 170 -4.36 -2.00 -7.78
CA LEU A 170 -2.89 -2.03 -7.71
C LEU A 170 -2.38 -1.23 -6.53
N GLN A 171 -1.16 -1.55 -6.07
CA GLN A 171 -0.45 -0.78 -5.06
C GLN A 171 0.94 -0.43 -5.56
N ILE A 172 1.27 0.86 -5.58
CA ILE A 172 2.65 1.30 -5.77
C ILE A 172 3.47 0.87 -4.54
N PRO A 173 4.58 0.11 -4.68
CA PRO A 173 5.39 -0.28 -3.52
C PRO A 173 5.86 0.93 -2.73
N ARG A 174 5.87 0.83 -1.40
CA ARG A 174 6.19 1.95 -0.49
C ARG A 174 7.65 2.41 -0.59
N ASP A 175 8.53 1.50 -0.98
CA ASP A 175 9.97 1.69 -1.19
C ASP A 175 10.31 2.16 -2.61
N THR A 176 9.29 2.38 -3.46
CA THR A 176 9.50 3.01 -4.77
C THR A 176 10.08 4.40 -4.58
N SER A 177 11.33 4.60 -5.03
CA SER A 177 11.99 5.90 -4.99
C SER A 177 11.20 6.94 -5.78
N ALA A 178 11.17 8.19 -5.32
CA ALA A 178 10.61 9.27 -6.12
C ALA A 178 11.33 9.42 -7.48
N GLY A 179 10.58 9.80 -8.51
CA GLY A 179 11.08 9.99 -9.87
C GLY A 179 10.01 9.77 -10.93
N THR A 180 10.38 9.95 -12.19
CA THR A 180 9.49 9.68 -13.34
C THR A 180 9.56 8.21 -13.72
N TYR A 181 8.40 7.61 -13.94
CA TYR A 181 8.22 6.23 -14.36
C TYR A 181 7.25 6.16 -15.54
N ASN A 182 7.28 5.04 -16.26
CA ASN A 182 6.25 4.61 -17.18
C ASN A 182 5.39 3.55 -16.48
N LEU A 183 4.09 3.80 -16.39
CA LEU A 183 3.09 2.80 -16.03
C LEU A 183 2.61 2.13 -17.31
N CYS A 184 2.89 0.85 -17.46
CA CYS A 184 2.59 0.07 -18.64
C CYS A 184 1.58 -1.02 -18.33
N ALA A 185 0.69 -1.28 -19.27
CA ALA A 185 -0.08 -2.52 -19.33
C ALA A 185 0.44 -3.37 -20.47
N LYS A 186 0.76 -4.64 -20.18
CA LYS A 186 1.07 -5.66 -21.19
C LYS A 186 -0.07 -6.67 -21.22
N VAL A 187 -0.79 -6.72 -22.33
CA VAL A 187 -1.81 -7.73 -22.61
C VAL A 187 -1.12 -9.02 -23.03
N ASP A 188 -1.72 -10.15 -22.64
CA ASP A 188 -1.22 -11.51 -22.83
C ASP A 188 0.29 -11.70 -22.59
N PRO A 189 0.81 -11.33 -21.40
CA PRO A 189 2.25 -11.37 -21.13
C PRO A 189 2.83 -12.79 -21.15
N GLU A 190 1.98 -13.82 -21.05
CA GLU A 190 2.33 -15.25 -21.07
C GLU A 190 2.18 -15.87 -22.47
N GLU A 191 1.78 -15.10 -23.49
CA GLU A 191 1.54 -15.57 -24.87
C GLU A 191 0.58 -16.78 -24.90
N ALA A 192 -0.47 -16.73 -24.07
CA ALA A 192 -1.43 -17.82 -23.91
C ALA A 192 -2.44 -17.91 -25.08
N VAL A 193 -2.66 -16.79 -25.77
CA VAL A 193 -3.45 -16.64 -26.99
C VAL A 193 -2.46 -16.35 -28.11
N LEU A 194 -2.42 -17.18 -29.14
CA LEU A 194 -1.57 -16.92 -30.30
C LEU A 194 -2.16 -15.76 -31.12
N GLU A 195 -1.43 -14.65 -31.18
CA GLU A 195 -1.92 -13.42 -31.79
C GLU A 195 -1.36 -13.23 -33.21
N SER A 196 -2.05 -12.40 -34.00
CA SER A 196 -1.57 -12.03 -35.34
C SER A 196 -0.46 -10.98 -35.30
N ASN A 197 -0.33 -10.27 -34.18
CA ASN A 197 0.72 -9.32 -33.88
C ASN A 197 0.99 -9.34 -32.37
N GLU A 198 2.20 -9.69 -31.96
CA GLU A 198 2.60 -9.73 -30.53
C GLU A 198 3.29 -8.42 -30.10
N ASP A 199 3.66 -7.58 -31.07
CA ASP A 199 4.48 -6.38 -30.83
C ASP A 199 3.65 -5.18 -30.36
N ASN A 200 2.32 -5.22 -30.49
CA ASN A 200 1.39 -4.15 -30.12
C ASN A 200 0.69 -4.39 -28.76
N ASN A 201 1.08 -5.42 -28.02
CA ASN A 201 0.47 -5.82 -26.76
C ASN A 201 0.81 -4.94 -25.55
N THR A 202 1.58 -3.88 -25.73
CA THR A 202 2.03 -3.00 -24.64
C THR A 202 1.67 -1.54 -24.87
N PHE A 203 1.07 -0.90 -23.87
CA PHE A 203 0.84 0.54 -23.86
C PHE A 203 1.26 1.14 -22.52
N CYS A 204 1.90 2.31 -22.56
CA CYS A 204 2.48 2.96 -21.39
C CYS A 204 2.07 4.43 -21.31
N VAL A 205 1.91 4.92 -20.08
CA VAL A 205 1.71 6.33 -19.75
C VAL A 205 2.77 6.82 -18.76
N SER A 206 3.16 8.09 -18.85
CA SER A 206 4.11 8.69 -17.91
C SER A 206 3.44 8.95 -16.56
N LEU A 207 4.12 8.56 -15.48
CA LEU A 207 3.68 8.71 -14.10
C LEU A 207 4.83 9.25 -13.24
N GLN A 208 4.59 10.35 -12.53
CA GLN A 208 5.52 10.86 -11.51
C GLN A 208 5.26 10.16 -10.18
N ILE A 209 6.28 9.54 -9.60
CA ILE A 209 6.23 9.02 -8.24
C ILE A 209 6.85 10.04 -7.29
N THR A 210 6.10 10.44 -6.25
CA THR A 210 6.63 11.24 -5.14
C THR A 210 6.94 10.34 -3.95
N ASN A 211 7.69 10.87 -2.98
CA ASN A 211 7.86 10.19 -1.69
C ASN A 211 6.50 9.82 -1.10
N SER A 212 6.46 8.74 -0.32
CA SER A 212 5.21 8.27 0.28
C SER A 212 4.55 9.38 1.09
N SER A 213 3.27 9.65 0.80
CA SER A 213 2.41 10.52 1.61
C SER A 213 1.94 9.82 2.89
N ALA A 214 2.30 8.54 3.10
CA ALA A 214 2.01 7.85 4.33
C ALA A 214 2.80 8.51 5.46
N VAL A 215 2.10 9.34 6.23
CA VAL A 215 2.55 9.72 7.57
C VAL A 215 2.74 8.42 8.36
N LEU A 216 3.92 8.24 8.94
CA LEU A 216 4.22 7.11 9.81
C LEU A 216 4.35 7.59 11.26
N PRO A 217 4.10 6.71 12.26
CA PRO A 217 4.51 6.96 13.62
C PRO A 217 6.04 7.05 13.72
N ASP A 218 6.51 7.61 14.82
CA ASP A 218 7.93 7.64 15.17
C ASP A 218 8.04 7.58 16.71
N LEU A 219 8.33 6.41 17.26
CA LEU A 219 8.26 6.14 18.69
C LEU A 219 9.63 6.31 19.33
N VAL A 220 9.72 7.25 20.27
CA VAL A 220 10.92 7.49 21.07
C VAL A 220 10.65 7.24 22.55
N ILE A 221 11.73 7.00 23.29
CA ILE A 221 11.68 6.84 24.74
C ILE A 221 12.34 8.07 25.38
N PRO A 222 11.58 9.13 25.73
CA PRO A 222 12.16 10.34 26.33
C PRO A 222 12.62 10.13 27.77
N ARG A 223 11.96 9.24 28.54
CA ARG A 223 12.26 9.00 29.95
C ARG A 223 12.04 7.54 30.31
N ALA A 224 12.93 7.02 31.15
CA ALA A 224 12.74 5.73 31.80
C ALA A 224 13.46 5.68 33.15
N SER A 225 12.96 4.82 34.03
CA SER A 225 13.58 4.45 35.30
C SER A 225 13.42 2.95 35.56
N ILE A 226 14.35 2.40 36.33
CA ILE A 226 14.34 1.01 36.78
C ILE A 226 14.55 1.01 38.29
N TYR A 227 13.82 0.14 39.00
CA TYR A 227 13.89 0.08 40.46
C TYR A 227 13.51 -1.31 40.99
N PRO A 228 13.99 -1.71 42.19
CA PRO A 228 13.61 -2.98 42.81
C PRO A 228 12.11 -3.03 43.11
N SER A 229 11.50 -4.21 42.97
CA SER A 229 10.07 -4.39 43.26
C SER A 229 9.74 -4.34 44.75
N GLY A 230 10.74 -4.55 45.62
CA GLY A 230 10.56 -4.76 47.05
C GLY A 230 9.86 -6.08 47.41
N MET A 231 9.56 -6.94 46.42
CA MET A 231 8.94 -8.24 46.65
C MET A 231 9.98 -9.28 47.05
N LYS A 232 9.49 -10.36 47.66
CA LYS A 232 10.31 -11.54 47.96
C LYS A 232 10.83 -12.19 46.67
N CYS A 233 12.06 -12.68 46.73
CA CYS A 233 12.70 -13.40 45.64
C CYS A 233 12.06 -14.78 45.45
N ARG A 234 11.17 -14.89 44.46
CA ARG A 234 10.45 -16.13 44.14
C ARG A 234 10.15 -16.22 42.64
N ALA A 235 10.19 -17.43 42.09
CA ALA A 235 9.80 -17.72 40.72
C ALA A 235 8.41 -17.13 40.40
N GLY A 236 8.29 -16.50 39.22
CA GLY A 236 7.08 -15.83 38.75
C GLY A 236 6.75 -14.50 39.46
N LYS A 237 7.57 -14.03 40.42
CA LYS A 237 7.39 -12.71 41.04
C LYS A 237 8.29 -11.66 40.39
N PRO A 238 7.81 -10.41 40.21
CA PRO A 238 8.64 -9.30 39.78
C PRO A 238 9.82 -9.09 40.71
N MET A 239 11.03 -9.04 40.16
CA MET A 239 12.23 -8.62 40.86
C MET A 239 12.43 -7.11 40.72
N LEU A 240 12.22 -6.58 39.52
CA LEU A 240 12.36 -5.17 39.19
C LEU A 240 11.09 -4.67 38.51
N PHE A 241 10.92 -3.36 38.52
CA PHE A 241 9.99 -2.66 37.63
C PHE A 241 10.76 -1.68 36.75
N VAL A 242 10.34 -1.60 35.50
CA VAL A 242 10.74 -0.54 34.58
C VAL A 242 9.52 0.34 34.34
N THR A 243 9.68 1.64 34.56
CA THR A 243 8.70 2.66 34.16
C THR A 243 9.29 3.49 33.04
N ALA A 244 8.57 3.62 31.93
CA ALA A 244 9.03 4.38 30.76
C ALA A 244 7.91 5.21 30.15
N GLU A 245 8.29 6.39 29.65
CA GLU A 245 7.49 7.18 28.73
C GLU A 245 7.82 6.75 27.30
N VAL A 246 6.80 6.47 26.49
CA VAL A 246 6.92 6.27 25.04
C VAL A 246 6.14 7.38 24.35
N LYS A 247 6.82 8.15 23.50
CA LYS A 247 6.23 9.27 22.79
C LYS A 247 6.23 8.99 21.29
N ASN A 248 5.11 9.25 20.64
CA ASN A 248 5.05 9.30 19.19
C ASN A 248 5.38 10.72 18.72
N ILE A 249 6.56 10.93 18.12
CA ILE A 249 6.98 12.20 17.49
C ILE A 249 6.68 12.23 15.98
N GLY A 250 6.09 11.17 15.45
CA GLY A 250 5.67 11.05 14.05
C GLY A 250 4.35 11.75 13.77
N LYS A 251 3.90 11.64 12.51
CA LYS A 251 2.68 12.31 12.03
C LYS A 251 1.47 11.38 11.93
N ALA A 252 1.63 10.06 12.13
CA ALA A 252 0.54 9.10 12.19
C ALA A 252 0.50 8.37 13.52
N ALA A 253 -0.68 7.86 13.88
CA ALA A 253 -0.83 7.00 15.05
C ALA A 253 -0.09 5.68 14.85
N SER A 254 0.51 5.15 15.91
CA SER A 254 1.04 3.78 15.87
C SER A 254 -0.11 2.77 15.91
N PRO A 255 -0.06 1.64 15.18
CA PRO A 255 -1.01 0.55 15.39
C PRO A 255 -0.80 -0.11 16.76
N PRO A 256 -1.85 -0.66 17.40
CA PRO A 256 -1.69 -1.42 18.63
C PRO A 256 -0.89 -2.71 18.36
N SER A 257 0.05 -3.04 19.25
CA SER A 257 0.87 -4.25 19.17
C SER A 257 0.95 -4.90 20.55
N LEU A 258 -0.19 -5.43 21.01
CA LEU A 258 -0.34 -6.03 22.34
C LEU A 258 0.25 -7.44 22.46
N HIS A 259 0.43 -8.13 21.35
CA HIS A 259 0.87 -9.53 21.30
C HIS A 259 2.39 -9.71 21.31
N VAL A 260 3.15 -8.62 21.35
CA VAL A 260 4.62 -8.60 21.31
C VAL A 260 5.16 -7.69 22.41
N GLY A 261 6.40 -7.91 22.84
CA GLY A 261 7.12 -6.99 23.71
C GLY A 261 7.56 -5.73 22.96
N LEU A 262 6.58 -4.92 22.49
CA LEU A 262 6.82 -3.72 21.69
C LEU A 262 7.80 -2.80 22.41
N LEU A 263 7.61 -2.54 23.71
CA LEU A 263 8.63 -1.97 24.57
C LEU A 263 9.29 -3.09 25.37
N ASN A 264 10.62 -3.18 25.38
CA ASN A 264 11.34 -4.20 26.15
C ASN A 264 12.63 -3.65 26.77
N ALA A 265 12.98 -4.20 27.94
CA ALA A 265 14.25 -3.99 28.61
C ALA A 265 14.96 -5.34 28.71
N LEU A 266 16.15 -5.44 28.13
CA LEU A 266 16.99 -6.63 28.19
C LEU A 266 18.32 -6.25 28.84
N ASP A 267 18.80 -7.06 29.78
CA ASP A 267 20.12 -6.90 30.36
C ASP A 267 21.18 -7.00 29.24
N ILE A 268 22.24 -6.20 29.28
CA ILE A 268 23.26 -6.24 28.23
C ILE A 268 24.30 -7.35 28.44
N LYS A 269 24.31 -8.00 29.60
CA LYS A 269 25.20 -9.11 29.93
C LYS A 269 24.52 -10.45 29.60
N GLY A 270 25.22 -11.28 28.83
CA GLY A 270 24.74 -12.59 28.35
C GLY A 270 24.56 -12.63 26.82
N GLU A 271 24.75 -13.82 26.22
CA GLU A 271 24.88 -13.97 24.76
C GLU A 271 23.92 -15.03 24.15
N VAL A 272 22.70 -15.20 24.66
CA VAL A 272 21.80 -16.22 24.09
C VAL A 272 21.22 -15.81 22.72
N TRP A 273 21.11 -14.50 22.45
CA TRP A 273 20.52 -13.97 21.21
C TRP A 273 21.47 -13.03 20.45
N GLY A 274 22.78 -13.29 20.54
CA GLY A 274 23.85 -12.43 20.01
C GLY A 274 24.40 -11.46 21.06
N ALA A 275 25.53 -10.80 20.73
CA ALA A 275 26.20 -9.87 21.63
C ALA A 275 25.25 -8.74 22.08
N GLY A 276 25.01 -8.63 23.40
CA GLY A 276 24.24 -7.54 24.01
C GLY A 276 22.74 -7.75 24.22
N ASN A 277 22.21 -8.96 24.01
CA ASN A 277 20.80 -9.30 24.24
C ASN A 277 20.66 -10.31 25.40
N GLY A 278 21.07 -9.92 26.61
CA GLY A 278 21.31 -10.76 27.78
C GLY A 278 20.20 -11.72 28.20
N VAL A 279 20.53 -12.56 29.18
CA VAL A 279 19.70 -13.69 29.64
C VAL A 279 18.48 -13.27 30.46
N TRP A 280 18.34 -11.97 30.75
CA TRP A 280 17.36 -11.47 31.69
C TRP A 280 16.68 -10.19 31.18
N GLY A 281 15.37 -10.12 31.32
CA GLY A 281 14.61 -8.98 30.85
C GLY A 281 13.13 -9.30 30.69
N ASN A 282 12.37 -8.33 30.21
CA ASN A 282 10.98 -8.52 29.84
C ASN A 282 10.52 -7.42 28.86
N GLY A 283 9.31 -7.55 28.34
CA GLY A 283 8.67 -6.50 27.56
C GLY A 283 7.17 -6.42 27.75
N ILE A 284 6.57 -5.41 27.14
CA ILE A 284 5.15 -5.13 27.17
C ILE A 284 4.69 -4.66 25.79
N GLY A 285 3.50 -5.10 25.37
CA GLY A 285 2.83 -4.56 24.19
C GLY A 285 2.19 -3.21 24.49
N LEU A 286 2.03 -2.36 23.48
CA LEU A 286 1.39 -1.05 23.63
C LEU A 286 0.16 -0.95 22.74
N GLU A 287 -0.83 -0.22 23.24
CA GLU A 287 -1.96 0.26 22.44
C GLU A 287 -1.48 1.27 21.38
N SER A 288 -2.42 1.71 20.52
CA SER A 288 -2.15 2.80 19.59
C SER A 288 -1.74 4.09 20.31
N ILE A 289 -0.66 4.73 19.86
CA ILE A 289 -0.16 6.01 20.38
C ILE A 289 -0.36 7.06 19.29
N GLN A 290 -1.21 8.05 19.54
CA GLN A 290 -1.52 9.13 18.60
C GLN A 290 -0.30 10.05 18.35
N PRO A 291 -0.25 10.78 17.22
CA PRO A 291 0.80 11.79 16.98
C PRO A 291 0.94 12.78 18.13
N GLY A 292 2.16 12.98 18.62
CA GLY A 292 2.47 13.86 19.76
C GLY A 292 2.13 13.28 21.14
N GLN A 293 1.34 12.21 21.22
CA GLN A 293 0.96 11.58 22.48
C GLN A 293 2.18 10.92 23.15
N THR A 294 2.22 11.03 24.48
CA THR A 294 3.16 10.28 25.33
C THR A 294 2.34 9.36 26.24
N VAL A 295 2.70 8.08 26.27
CA VAL A 295 2.13 7.09 27.19
C VAL A 295 3.17 6.70 28.22
N THR A 296 2.78 6.59 29.48
CA THR A 296 3.64 6.05 30.54
C THR A 296 3.22 4.63 30.84
N VAL A 297 4.16 3.70 30.82
CA VAL A 297 3.92 2.28 31.10
C VAL A 297 4.89 1.78 32.15
N THR A 298 4.44 0.82 32.94
CA THR A 298 5.26 0.09 33.91
C THR A 298 5.12 -1.39 33.63
N PHE A 299 6.25 -2.09 33.51
CA PHE A 299 6.26 -3.54 33.34
C PHE A 299 7.31 -4.20 34.26
N PRO A 300 7.04 -5.43 34.74
CA PRO A 300 7.95 -6.13 35.64
C PRO A 300 9.09 -6.79 34.86
N ILE A 301 10.26 -6.90 35.48
CA ILE A 301 11.28 -7.90 35.14
C ILE A 301 11.22 -8.96 36.24
N TYR A 302 10.95 -10.20 35.87
CA TYR A 302 10.70 -11.28 36.81
C TYR A 302 11.98 -11.87 37.39
N TYR A 303 11.86 -12.53 38.54
CA TYR A 303 12.91 -13.37 39.11
C TYR A 303 13.45 -14.38 38.06
N LEU A 304 14.77 -14.39 37.86
CA LEU A 304 15.47 -15.29 36.94
C LEU A 304 15.72 -16.64 37.60
N GLU A 305 14.81 -17.60 37.39
CA GLU A 305 14.88 -18.92 38.03
C GLU A 305 16.06 -19.77 37.54
N ASN A 306 16.40 -19.66 36.26
CA ASN A 306 17.46 -20.47 35.64
C ASN A 306 18.87 -20.07 36.10
N ASP A 307 19.05 -18.81 36.53
CA ASP A 307 20.30 -18.31 37.07
C ASP A 307 20.06 -17.21 38.12
N PRO A 308 19.70 -17.59 39.36
CA PRO A 308 19.41 -16.61 40.40
C PRO A 308 20.63 -15.80 40.84
N LEU A 309 21.83 -16.36 40.69
CA LEU A 309 23.08 -15.68 41.09
C LEU A 309 23.43 -14.55 40.11
N PHE A 310 23.04 -14.68 38.84
CA PHE A 310 23.21 -13.61 37.86
C PHE A 310 22.49 -12.32 38.23
N MET A 311 21.40 -12.37 39.01
CA MET A 311 20.63 -11.18 39.38
C MET A 311 21.32 -10.26 40.40
N GLU A 312 22.36 -10.72 41.10
CA GLU A 312 23.07 -9.89 42.07
C GLU A 312 24.21 -9.11 41.40
N GLY A 313 24.45 -7.88 41.87
CA GLY A 313 25.48 -7.00 41.36
C GLY A 313 24.96 -5.94 40.37
N PRO A 314 25.87 -5.28 39.64
CA PRO A 314 25.53 -4.18 38.74
C PRO A 314 24.97 -4.69 37.40
N HIS A 315 23.91 -4.06 36.92
CA HIS A 315 23.21 -4.37 35.69
C HIS A 315 22.96 -3.11 34.85
N THR A 316 22.99 -3.28 33.54
CA THR A 316 22.60 -2.25 32.57
C THR A 316 21.61 -2.89 31.61
N PHE A 317 20.47 -2.23 31.41
CA PHE A 317 19.41 -2.70 30.53
C PHE A 317 19.35 -1.86 29.25
N ASP A 318 19.32 -2.53 28.10
CA ASP A 318 19.01 -1.94 26.79
C ASP A 318 17.48 -1.87 26.64
N LEU A 319 16.92 -0.68 26.87
CA LEU A 319 15.51 -0.37 26.72
C LEU A 319 15.23 0.11 25.29
N ARG A 320 14.37 -0.62 24.56
CA ARG A 320 13.98 -0.27 23.19
C ARG A 320 12.49 -0.42 22.96
N VAL A 321 11.93 0.51 22.19
CA VAL A 321 10.61 0.35 21.59
C VAL A 321 10.76 -0.26 20.20
N ASN A 322 9.78 -1.03 19.77
CA ASN A 322 9.71 -1.68 18.46
C ASN A 322 11.00 -2.43 18.04
N ARG A 323 11.67 -3.13 18.98
CA ARG A 323 12.92 -3.87 18.71
C ARG A 323 12.77 -4.86 17.54
N GLY A 324 11.62 -5.50 17.42
CA GLY A 324 11.33 -6.46 16.34
C GLY A 324 10.89 -5.84 15.03
N ASN A 325 10.87 -4.50 14.90
CA ASN A 325 10.37 -3.77 13.73
C ASN A 325 8.94 -4.20 13.33
N TRP A 326 8.08 -4.50 14.32
CA TRP A 326 6.69 -4.88 14.11
C TRP A 326 5.83 -3.72 13.60
N ILE A 327 6.19 -2.49 13.98
CA ILE A 327 5.56 -1.26 13.49
C ILE A 327 6.50 -0.61 12.46
N GLN A 328 5.95 -0.16 11.34
CA GLN A 328 6.70 0.68 10.42
C GLN A 328 6.72 2.11 10.95
N GLU A 329 7.91 2.70 11.05
CA GLU A 329 8.13 4.03 11.64
C GLU A 329 8.95 4.93 10.71
N MET A 330 8.94 6.24 10.97
CA MET A 330 9.78 7.19 10.24
C MET A 330 11.27 6.98 10.50
N ASP A 331 11.69 6.74 11.76
CA ASP A 331 13.09 6.53 12.12
C ASP A 331 13.27 5.50 13.24
N ILE A 332 13.41 4.23 12.86
CA ILE A 332 13.67 3.14 13.82
C ILE A 332 15.00 3.27 14.59
N LYS A 333 15.92 4.17 14.20
CA LYS A 333 17.22 4.33 14.89
C LYS A 333 17.08 5.14 16.19
N ASN A 334 15.95 5.83 16.38
CA ASN A 334 15.68 6.62 17.57
C ASN A 334 14.92 5.85 18.66
N ASN A 335 14.54 4.59 18.39
CA ASN A 335 13.76 3.72 19.26
C ASN A 335 14.48 3.25 20.55
N GLY A 336 15.80 3.39 20.62
CA GLY A 336 16.57 3.05 21.81
C GLY A 336 16.61 4.19 22.82
N TYR A 337 16.41 3.88 24.10
CA TYR A 337 16.59 4.85 25.18
C TYR A 337 18.02 5.39 25.15
N LYS A 338 18.16 6.72 25.08
CA LYS A 338 19.46 7.36 24.82
C LYS A 338 20.35 7.49 26.06
N LYS A 339 19.84 7.18 27.25
CA LYS A 339 20.60 7.18 28.51
C LYS A 339 20.78 5.74 28.98
N SER A 340 21.73 5.53 29.89
CA SER A 340 21.87 4.23 30.56
C SER A 340 20.69 3.96 31.50
N LEU A 341 20.18 2.73 31.47
CA LEU A 341 19.22 2.23 32.45
C LEU A 341 19.95 1.24 33.36
N GLU A 342 20.45 1.75 34.49
CA GLU A 342 21.36 1.02 35.37
C GLU A 342 20.73 0.73 36.73
N ILE A 343 21.07 -0.42 37.31
CA ILE A 343 20.66 -0.82 38.65
C ILE A 343 21.70 -1.73 39.27
N THR A 344 21.93 -1.61 40.58
CA THR A 344 22.77 -2.55 41.33
C THR A 344 21.91 -3.26 42.35
N ILE A 345 21.84 -4.58 42.26
CA ILE A 345 21.17 -5.42 43.25
C ILE A 345 22.21 -5.84 44.29
N PRO A 346 21.99 -5.55 45.59
CA PRO A 346 22.96 -5.90 46.63
C PRO A 346 23.25 -7.40 46.69
N GLU A 347 24.49 -7.76 47.05
CA GLU A 347 24.84 -9.15 47.32
C GLU A 347 23.99 -9.71 48.47
N GLY A 348 23.48 -10.93 48.31
CA GLY A 348 22.58 -11.56 49.26
C GLY A 348 21.20 -10.92 49.36
N TYR A 349 20.79 -10.08 48.39
CA TYR A 349 19.45 -9.46 48.38
C TYR A 349 18.34 -10.51 48.56
N CYS A 350 18.46 -11.64 47.87
CA CYS A 350 17.49 -12.72 47.97
C CYS A 350 17.59 -13.57 49.24
N LYS A 351 18.75 -13.59 49.90
CA LYS A 351 18.88 -14.18 51.25
C LYS A 351 18.11 -13.37 52.29
N ASN A 352 18.08 -12.05 52.12
CA ASN A 352 17.36 -11.14 53.02
C ASN A 352 15.87 -10.97 52.68
N HIS A 353 15.45 -11.39 51.47
CA HIS A 353 14.06 -11.36 51.01
C HIS A 353 13.59 -12.75 50.52
N PRO A 354 13.62 -13.79 51.37
CA PRO A 354 13.31 -15.15 50.93
C PRO A 354 11.81 -15.31 50.56
N GLY A 355 11.61 -15.96 49.41
CA GLY A 355 10.33 -16.27 48.75
C GLY A 355 9.38 -17.19 49.48
#